data_AF-A0A6I0DVR6-F1
#
_entry.id   AF-A0A6I0DVR6-F1
#
_cell.length_a   1.000
_cell.length_b   1.000
_cell.length_c   1.000
_cell.angle_alpha   90.00
_cell.angle_beta   90.00
_cell.angle_gamma   90.00
#
_symmetry.space_group_name_H-M   'P 1'
#
loop_
_entity.id
_entity.type
_entity.pdbx_description
1 polymer ?
#
loop_
_entity_poly.entity_id
_entity_poly.type
_entity_poly.pdbx_seq_one_letter_code
_entity_poly.pdbx_strand_id
1 'polypeptide(L)'
;MKKTLKTYKLGFFITVLLVGLSLGSCEEYLDKAPEATITEKDVFGNFNSFQGFVEEMYNCIADPHKALAGNIYNHMFLADETLSNAPLLWDDGNYWFDQGRFLTGTVNTNVGTMNKRIWPLAWYAIRKANLGLSKIDLMTEATQQERDAIKGQCLFFRGFFHLELMQFYGGLPYIDRMLSPSEELTIPRLTYKETALKAAKDLEESAKLLPASWDDPAFEPGKATLGNNGVRISKVHALAFLGKNLLYASSPMMNESSGGSAVYDVELCKQAAVALAEAIKVSAETGAYKLQSWETWTDNFWVWSPSNNLRPGGTEVIMNQMIFDVGYT
;
A
#
# COMPACT_ATOMS: atom_id res chain seq x y z
N MET A 1 54.47 -40.97 -45.12
CA MET A 1 53.41 -41.22 -44.12
C MET A 1 53.79 -40.87 -42.67
N LYS A 2 54.99 -41.21 -42.16
CA LYS A 2 55.37 -40.91 -40.75
C LYS A 2 55.57 -39.42 -40.41
N LYS A 3 56.02 -38.58 -41.36
CA LYS A 3 56.21 -37.13 -41.15
C LYS A 3 54.88 -36.38 -41.05
N THR A 4 53.92 -36.68 -41.93
CA THR A 4 52.59 -36.07 -41.92
C THR A 4 51.80 -36.39 -40.64
N LEU A 5 51.88 -37.62 -40.13
CA LEU A 5 51.23 -38.01 -38.87
C LEU A 5 51.77 -37.25 -37.63
N LYS A 6 53.05 -36.87 -37.62
CA LYS A 6 53.64 -36.05 -36.53
C LYS A 6 53.13 -34.62 -36.57
N THR A 7 52.94 -34.04 -37.75
CA THR A 7 52.42 -32.68 -37.92
C THR A 7 50.97 -32.58 -37.45
N TYR A 8 50.13 -33.59 -37.73
CA TYR A 8 48.75 -33.63 -37.24
C TYR A 8 48.66 -33.83 -35.72
N LYS A 9 49.54 -34.65 -35.12
CA LYS A 9 49.60 -34.82 -33.65
C LYS A 9 50.05 -33.56 -32.93
N LEU A 10 51.03 -32.83 -33.49
CA LEU A 10 51.48 -31.56 -32.93
C LEU A 10 50.41 -30.47 -33.06
N GLY A 11 49.71 -30.41 -34.20
CA GLY A 11 48.56 -29.51 -34.40
C GLY A 11 47.43 -29.79 -33.41
N PHE A 12 47.07 -31.06 -33.20
CA PHE A 12 46.05 -31.45 -32.23
C PHE A 12 46.42 -31.05 -30.79
N PHE A 13 47.68 -31.25 -30.38
CA PHE A 13 48.15 -30.82 -29.05
C PHE A 13 48.11 -29.30 -28.86
N ILE A 14 48.46 -28.53 -29.90
CA ILE A 14 48.42 -27.06 -29.86
C ILE A 14 46.95 -26.57 -29.77
N THR A 15 46.03 -27.18 -30.50
CA THR A 15 44.61 -26.84 -30.44
C THR A 15 44.01 -27.17 -29.07
N VAL A 16 44.34 -28.31 -28.47
CA VAL A 16 43.87 -28.68 -27.12
C VAL A 16 44.43 -27.72 -26.06
N LEU A 17 45.69 -27.28 -26.20
CA LEU A 17 46.29 -26.30 -25.29
C LEU A 17 45.61 -24.92 -25.39
N LEU A 18 45.29 -24.48 -26.61
CA LEU A 18 44.59 -23.21 -26.87
C LEU A 18 43.14 -23.20 -26.35
N VAL A 19 42.43 -24.34 -26.45
CA VAL A 19 41.08 -24.50 -25.88
C VAL A 19 41.11 -24.61 -24.35
N GLY A 20 42.17 -25.19 -23.78
CA GLY A 20 42.35 -25.23 -22.32
C GLY A 20 42.60 -23.85 -21.69
N LEU A 21 43.30 -22.96 -22.40
CA LEU A 21 43.57 -21.58 -21.96
C LEU A 21 42.34 -20.65 -22.03
N SER A 22 41.33 -20.99 -22.84
CA SER A 22 40.09 -20.21 -22.95
C SER A 22 39.05 -20.53 -21.87
N LEU A 23 39.28 -21.56 -21.03
CA LEU A 23 38.36 -21.96 -19.96
C LEU A 23 38.67 -21.32 -18.60
N GLY A 24 39.78 -20.56 -18.48
CA GLY A 24 40.22 -19.95 -17.22
C GLY A 24 39.89 -18.47 -17.01
N SER A 25 39.07 -17.85 -17.88
CA SER A 25 38.90 -16.38 -17.91
C SER A 25 37.51 -15.87 -17.48
N CYS A 26 36.73 -16.62 -16.70
CA CYS A 26 35.37 -16.21 -16.31
C CYS A 26 35.03 -16.46 -14.83
N GLU A 27 35.99 -16.32 -13.90
CA GLU A 27 35.64 -16.29 -12.47
C GLU A 27 35.28 -14.88 -11.97
N GLU A 28 35.80 -13.81 -12.59
CA GLU A 28 35.55 -12.42 -12.14
C GLU A 28 34.14 -11.88 -12.45
N TYR A 29 33.38 -12.58 -13.31
CA TYR A 29 31.97 -12.26 -13.60
C TYR A 29 31.01 -12.78 -12.50
N LEU A 30 31.47 -13.68 -11.64
CA LEU A 30 30.67 -14.27 -10.56
C LEU A 30 30.86 -13.60 -9.20
N ASP A 31 31.87 -12.72 -9.08
CA ASP A 31 32.04 -11.88 -7.91
C ASP A 31 31.24 -10.59 -8.09
N LYS A 32 30.04 -10.59 -7.52
CA LYS A 32 29.22 -9.39 -7.39
C LYS A 32 30.07 -8.32 -6.69
N ALA A 33 30.40 -7.23 -7.38
CA ALA A 33 31.15 -6.12 -6.81
C ALA A 33 30.52 -5.74 -5.45
N PRO A 34 31.27 -5.71 -4.34
CA PRO A 34 30.72 -5.49 -2.99
C PRO A 34 29.91 -4.18 -2.88
N GLU A 35 30.19 -3.21 -3.75
CA GLU A 35 29.49 -1.93 -3.89
C GLU A 35 28.04 -2.04 -4.40
N ALA A 36 27.62 -3.20 -4.93
CA ALA A 36 26.26 -3.44 -5.43
C ALA A 36 25.33 -4.11 -4.39
N THR A 37 25.76 -4.28 -3.14
CA THR A 37 24.94 -4.88 -2.08
C THR A 37 24.45 -3.79 -1.13
N ILE A 38 23.21 -3.36 -1.33
CA ILE A 38 22.50 -2.48 -0.40
C ILE A 38 22.38 -3.22 0.94
N THR A 39 22.97 -2.68 1.99
CA THR A 39 22.88 -3.24 3.34
C THR A 39 21.57 -2.81 4.01
N GLU A 40 21.15 -3.52 5.08
CA GLU A 40 19.99 -3.08 5.87
C GLU A 40 20.19 -1.67 6.45
N LYS A 41 21.42 -1.31 6.81
CA LYS A 41 21.74 0.03 7.32
C LYS A 41 21.57 1.11 6.25
N ASP A 42 21.87 0.80 5.00
CA ASP A 42 21.70 1.77 3.89
C ASP A 42 20.23 2.10 3.65
N VAL A 43 19.33 1.12 3.88
CA VAL A 43 17.88 1.30 3.72
C VAL A 43 17.24 1.92 4.97
N PHE A 44 17.54 1.39 6.16
CA PHE A 44 16.80 1.71 7.39
C PHE A 44 17.56 2.64 8.34
N GLY A 45 18.80 3.01 8.01
CA GLY A 45 19.69 3.79 8.90
C GLY A 45 19.39 5.28 8.98
N ASN A 46 18.78 5.86 7.95
CA ASN A 46 18.43 7.29 7.90
C ASN A 46 16.98 7.50 7.43
N PHE A 47 16.42 8.66 7.77
CA PHE A 47 15.03 8.99 7.48
C PHE A 47 14.71 8.97 5.98
N ASN A 48 15.55 9.55 5.12
CA ASN A 48 15.25 9.68 3.68
C ASN A 48 15.18 8.32 2.98
N SER A 49 16.17 7.44 3.22
CA SER A 49 16.16 6.08 2.66
C SER A 49 14.95 5.28 3.16
N PHE A 50 14.64 5.37 4.46
CA PHE A 50 13.54 4.65 5.05
C PHE A 50 12.18 5.20 4.58
N GLN A 51 12.06 6.51 4.42
CA GLN A 51 10.88 7.15 3.84
C GLN A 51 10.63 6.61 2.42
N GLY A 52 11.65 6.49 1.58
CA GLY A 52 11.53 5.86 0.26
C GLY A 52 11.05 4.41 0.30
N PHE A 53 11.49 3.63 1.29
CA PHE A 53 10.97 2.27 1.53
C PHE A 53 9.48 2.28 1.91
N VAL A 54 9.07 3.22 2.77
CA VAL A 54 7.67 3.38 3.22
C VAL A 54 6.76 3.86 2.08
N GLU A 55 7.27 4.72 1.20
CA GLU A 55 6.52 5.26 0.05
C GLU A 55 6.00 4.18 -0.90
N GLU A 56 6.63 3.00 -0.93
CA GLU A 56 6.12 1.89 -1.72
C GLU A 56 4.76 1.36 -1.25
N MET A 57 4.43 1.50 0.05
CA MET A 57 3.10 1.12 0.55
C MET A 57 1.99 2.02 0.00
N TYR A 58 2.28 3.29 -0.29
CA TYR A 58 1.32 4.18 -0.97
C TYR A 58 0.99 3.66 -2.38
N ASN A 59 1.96 3.07 -3.08
CA ASN A 59 1.75 2.45 -4.39
C ASN A 59 0.95 1.13 -4.32
N CYS A 60 0.72 0.60 -3.13
CA CYS A 60 -0.09 -0.61 -2.94
C CYS A 60 -1.58 -0.32 -2.79
N ILE A 61 -1.97 0.95 -2.63
CA ILE A 61 -3.38 1.35 -2.60
C ILE A 61 -3.99 1.08 -3.99
N ALA A 62 -4.92 0.14 -4.07
CA ALA A 62 -5.73 -0.03 -5.26
C ALA A 62 -6.98 0.86 -5.13
N ASP A 63 -7.31 1.64 -6.17
CA ASP A 63 -8.58 2.34 -6.20
C ASP A 63 -9.60 1.45 -6.91
N PRO A 64 -10.60 0.91 -6.20
CA PRO A 64 -11.68 0.24 -6.90
C PRO A 64 -12.55 1.25 -7.69
N HIS A 65 -12.50 2.56 -7.36
CA HIS A 65 -13.27 3.62 -8.02
C HIS A 65 -12.52 4.28 -9.19
N LYS A 66 -11.18 4.38 -9.18
CA LYS A 66 -10.39 4.93 -10.31
C LYS A 66 -9.87 3.90 -11.30
N ALA A 67 -9.93 2.61 -10.98
CA ALA A 67 -9.79 1.55 -11.98
C ALA A 67 -10.88 1.59 -13.08
N LEU A 68 -11.77 2.59 -13.06
CA LEU A 68 -13.04 2.69 -13.77
C LEU A 68 -13.10 3.72 -14.90
N ALA A 69 -11.97 4.14 -15.47
CA ALA A 69 -12.02 4.66 -16.85
C ALA A 69 -12.51 3.60 -17.87
N GLY A 70 -12.81 2.37 -17.43
CA GLY A 70 -13.67 1.43 -18.13
C GLY A 70 -14.27 0.38 -17.20
N ASN A 71 -15.53 0.57 -16.80
CA ASN A 71 -16.61 -0.43 -16.58
C ASN A 71 -16.41 -1.71 -15.74
N ILE A 72 -15.20 -2.07 -15.29
CA ILE A 72 -14.93 -3.42 -14.78
C ILE A 72 -15.35 -3.60 -13.31
N TYR A 73 -15.29 -2.55 -12.48
CA TYR A 73 -15.85 -2.59 -11.11
C TYR A 73 -17.35 -2.22 -11.06
N ASN A 74 -17.95 -1.72 -12.14
CA ASN A 74 -19.41 -1.53 -12.23
C ASN A 74 -20.15 -2.87 -12.12
N HIS A 75 -19.50 -3.97 -12.53
CA HIS A 75 -20.02 -5.33 -12.33
C HIS A 75 -19.87 -5.85 -10.89
N MET A 76 -19.16 -5.13 -10.01
CA MET A 76 -18.79 -5.59 -8.66
C MET A 76 -19.37 -4.73 -7.53
N PHE A 77 -19.56 -3.43 -7.76
CA PHE A 77 -20.33 -2.60 -6.84
C PHE A 77 -21.81 -2.82 -7.11
N LEU A 78 -22.35 -3.86 -6.45
CA LEU A 78 -23.75 -4.30 -6.49
C LEU A 78 -24.70 -3.31 -5.80
N ALA A 79 -24.37 -2.02 -5.83
CA ALA A 79 -25.17 -0.95 -5.28
C ALA A 79 -26.25 -0.54 -6.29
N ASP A 80 -27.39 -0.08 -5.78
CA ASP A 80 -28.54 0.38 -6.53
C ASP A 80 -28.37 1.80 -7.13
N GLU A 81 -27.15 2.36 -7.04
CA GLU A 81 -26.82 3.71 -7.51
C GLU A 81 -26.48 3.77 -9.02
N THR A 82 -26.20 2.63 -9.67
CA THR A 82 -25.74 2.60 -11.07
C THR A 82 -26.83 2.13 -12.04
N LEU A 83 -26.86 2.73 -13.23
CA LEU A 83 -27.73 2.33 -14.33
C LEU A 83 -26.87 1.82 -15.48
N SER A 84 -27.18 0.62 -15.98
CA SER A 84 -26.57 0.04 -17.18
C SER A 84 -27.59 -0.03 -18.31
N ASN A 85 -27.16 0.30 -19.53
CA ASN A 85 -27.98 0.18 -20.74
C ASN A 85 -27.89 -1.22 -21.38
N ALA A 86 -27.14 -2.14 -20.76
CA ALA A 86 -27.02 -3.54 -21.15
C ALA A 86 -27.04 -4.43 -19.89
N PRO A 87 -27.56 -5.67 -19.99
CA PRO A 87 -27.47 -6.63 -18.90
C PRO A 87 -26.02 -6.78 -18.46
N LEU A 88 -25.79 -6.70 -17.15
CA LEU A 88 -24.52 -7.03 -16.54
C LEU A 88 -24.45 -8.55 -16.37
N LEU A 89 -23.25 -9.13 -16.26
CA LEU A 89 -23.07 -10.57 -16.04
C LEU A 89 -23.79 -11.10 -14.79
N TRP A 90 -24.03 -10.22 -13.80
CA TRP A 90 -24.90 -10.48 -12.66
C TRP A 90 -26.37 -10.74 -13.06
N ASP A 91 -26.92 -9.99 -14.01
CA ASP A 91 -28.30 -10.17 -14.48
C ASP A 91 -28.51 -11.57 -15.09
N ASP A 92 -27.43 -12.17 -15.59
CA ASP A 92 -27.36 -13.54 -16.09
C ASP A 92 -26.98 -14.59 -15.01
N GLY A 93 -26.92 -14.19 -13.74
CA GLY A 93 -26.59 -15.06 -12.61
C GLY A 93 -25.10 -15.37 -12.43
N ASN A 94 -24.20 -14.69 -13.15
CA ASN A 94 -22.76 -14.91 -13.05
C ASN A 94 -22.11 -13.96 -12.02
N TYR A 95 -22.19 -14.36 -10.76
CA TYR A 95 -21.70 -13.61 -9.60
C TYR A 95 -20.18 -13.73 -9.36
N TRP A 96 -19.50 -14.56 -10.16
CA TRP A 96 -18.11 -14.96 -9.94
C TRP A 96 -17.13 -14.42 -10.98
N PHE A 97 -17.63 -13.86 -12.08
CA PHE A 97 -16.82 -13.48 -13.25
C PHE A 97 -15.67 -12.52 -12.91
N ASP A 98 -15.92 -11.47 -12.12
CA ASP A 98 -14.90 -10.45 -11.84
C ASP A 98 -14.14 -10.67 -10.51
N GLN A 99 -14.51 -11.68 -9.71
CA GLN A 99 -13.78 -11.98 -8.48
C GLN A 99 -12.31 -12.37 -8.75
N GLY A 100 -12.03 -13.13 -9.82
CA GLY A 100 -10.66 -13.52 -10.19
C GLY A 100 -9.72 -12.33 -10.43
N ARG A 101 -10.27 -11.19 -10.89
CA ARG A 101 -9.50 -9.97 -11.11
C ARG A 101 -9.14 -9.25 -9.82
N PHE A 102 -9.91 -9.40 -8.75
CA PHE A 102 -9.66 -8.73 -7.47
C PHE A 102 -8.93 -9.62 -6.46
N LEU A 103 -9.29 -10.89 -6.42
CA LEU A 103 -8.82 -11.85 -5.41
C LEU A 103 -7.45 -12.43 -5.73
N THR A 104 -7.04 -12.45 -7.01
CA THR A 104 -5.83 -13.18 -7.44
C THR A 104 -5.01 -12.39 -8.45
N GLY A 105 -3.68 -12.53 -8.34
CA GLY A 105 -2.73 -11.87 -9.22
C GLY A 105 -1.35 -11.84 -8.59
N THR A 106 -0.38 -11.33 -9.34
CA THR A 106 0.98 -11.10 -8.85
C THR A 106 1.08 -9.70 -8.24
N VAL A 107 1.92 -9.55 -7.21
CA VAL A 107 2.28 -8.23 -6.68
C VAL A 107 2.96 -7.42 -7.78
N ASN A 108 2.36 -6.30 -8.16
CA ASN A 108 2.99 -5.32 -9.05
C ASN A 108 2.55 -3.91 -8.63
N THR A 109 3.49 -3.13 -8.11
CA THR A 109 3.28 -1.75 -7.67
C THR A 109 3.42 -0.73 -8.81
N ASN A 110 4.03 -1.13 -9.94
CA ASN A 110 4.35 -0.29 -11.09
C ASN A 110 3.34 -0.43 -12.25
N VAL A 111 2.12 -0.90 -11.96
CA VAL A 111 1.02 -0.92 -12.93
C VAL A 111 0.05 0.22 -12.66
N GLY A 112 -0.60 0.70 -13.73
CA GLY A 112 -1.67 1.68 -13.63
C GLY A 112 -2.78 1.20 -12.69
N THR A 113 -3.53 2.15 -12.12
CA THR A 113 -4.55 1.89 -11.09
C THR A 113 -5.56 0.81 -11.50
N MET A 114 -5.90 0.71 -12.79
CA MET A 114 -6.81 -0.32 -13.35
C MET A 114 -6.31 -1.77 -13.18
N ASN A 115 -5.00 -1.95 -13.03
CA ASN A 115 -4.33 -3.25 -12.98
C ASN A 115 -3.89 -3.64 -11.56
N LYS A 116 -4.09 -2.76 -10.56
CA LYS A 116 -3.80 -3.05 -9.15
C LYS A 116 -4.85 -4.00 -8.56
N ARG A 117 -4.42 -5.00 -7.78
CA ARG A 117 -5.29 -6.01 -7.15
C ARG A 117 -5.17 -5.93 -5.62
N ILE A 118 -6.30 -5.82 -4.92
CA ILE A 118 -6.29 -5.58 -3.46
C ILE A 118 -5.61 -6.71 -2.70
N TRP A 119 -5.96 -7.97 -2.96
CA TRP A 119 -5.42 -9.09 -2.18
C TRP A 119 -3.88 -9.17 -2.17
N PRO A 120 -3.19 -9.30 -3.31
CA PRO A 120 -1.73 -9.42 -3.31
C PRO A 120 -1.04 -8.14 -2.83
N LEU A 121 -1.56 -6.94 -3.17
CA LEU A 121 -0.96 -5.68 -2.77
C LEU A 121 -1.12 -5.40 -1.27
N ALA A 122 -2.28 -5.73 -0.69
CA ALA A 122 -2.52 -5.55 0.74
C ALA A 122 -1.57 -6.43 1.57
N TRP A 123 -1.43 -7.72 1.23
CA TRP A 123 -0.49 -8.60 1.94
C TRP A 123 0.97 -8.19 1.74
N TYR A 124 1.32 -7.70 0.55
CA TYR A 124 2.65 -7.14 0.29
C TYR A 124 2.93 -5.91 1.17
N ALA A 125 1.98 -4.98 1.25
CA ALA A 125 2.12 -3.78 2.07
C ALA A 125 2.10 -4.11 3.58
N ILE A 126 1.30 -5.06 4.03
CA ILE A 126 1.33 -5.54 5.43
C ILE A 126 2.71 -6.11 5.78
N ARG A 127 3.30 -6.92 4.89
CA ARG A 127 4.67 -7.42 5.08
C ARG A 127 5.68 -6.27 5.15
N LYS A 128 5.58 -5.28 4.27
CA LYS A 128 6.44 -4.08 4.31
C LYS A 128 6.30 -3.30 5.61
N ALA A 129 5.08 -3.07 6.05
CA ALA A 129 4.80 -2.38 7.31
C ALA A 129 5.42 -3.11 8.50
N ASN A 130 5.25 -4.44 8.57
CA ASN A 130 5.85 -5.26 9.61
C ASN A 130 7.39 -5.25 9.56
N LEU A 131 7.97 -5.28 8.36
CA LEU A 131 9.42 -5.15 8.19
C LEU A 131 9.89 -3.78 8.68
N GLY A 132 9.25 -2.70 8.24
CA GLY A 132 9.56 -1.35 8.69
C GLY A 132 9.47 -1.21 10.20
N LEU A 133 8.38 -1.68 10.82
CA LEU A 133 8.22 -1.65 12.28
C LEU A 133 9.33 -2.43 13.01
N SER A 134 9.79 -3.55 12.47
CA SER A 134 10.90 -4.33 13.05
C SER A 134 12.27 -3.67 12.92
N LYS A 135 12.40 -2.63 12.07
CA LYS A 135 13.66 -1.96 11.74
C LYS A 135 13.70 -0.49 12.19
N ILE A 136 12.67 0.02 12.86
CA ILE A 136 12.61 1.41 13.36
C ILE A 136 13.85 1.77 14.19
N ASP A 137 14.32 0.84 15.03
CA ASP A 137 15.43 1.09 15.94
C ASP A 137 16.80 1.17 15.22
N LEU A 138 16.88 0.81 13.93
CA LEU A 138 18.08 0.99 13.13
C LEU A 138 18.29 2.44 12.67
N MET A 139 17.26 3.28 12.78
CA MET A 139 17.29 4.68 12.37
C MET A 139 17.99 5.56 13.43
N THR A 140 19.28 5.32 13.63
CA THR A 140 20.07 5.93 14.73
C THR A 140 20.40 7.39 14.49
N GLU A 141 20.40 7.85 13.24
CA GLU A 141 20.78 9.22 12.85
C GLU A 141 19.57 10.15 12.64
N ALA A 142 18.37 9.70 13.01
CA ALA A 142 17.14 10.47 12.85
C ALA A 142 16.70 11.18 14.15
N THR A 143 15.90 12.23 13.99
CA THR A 143 15.14 12.88 15.06
C THR A 143 13.99 11.99 15.53
N GLN A 144 13.41 12.32 16.69
CA GLN A 144 12.23 11.61 17.17
C GLN A 144 11.02 11.79 16.24
N GLN A 145 10.83 13.00 15.70
CA GLN A 145 9.75 13.28 14.74
C GLN A 145 9.87 12.41 13.47
N GLU A 146 11.09 12.23 12.94
CA GLU A 146 11.33 11.36 11.79
C GLU A 146 11.04 9.88 12.11
N ARG A 147 11.48 9.39 13.27
CA ARG A 147 11.15 8.02 13.73
C ARG A 147 9.65 7.82 13.87
N ASP A 148 8.97 8.77 14.51
CA ASP A 148 7.53 8.72 14.72
C ASP A 148 6.77 8.81 13.39
N ALA A 149 7.24 9.60 12.43
CA ALA A 149 6.66 9.70 11.09
C ALA A 149 6.73 8.36 10.32
N ILE A 150 7.87 7.68 10.35
CA ILE A 150 8.02 6.36 9.71
C ILE A 150 7.15 5.32 10.42
N LYS A 151 7.21 5.27 11.76
CA LYS A 151 6.42 4.34 12.56
C LYS A 151 4.92 4.55 12.37
N GLY A 152 4.47 5.80 12.38
CA GLY A 152 3.08 6.19 12.17
C GLY A 152 2.57 5.78 10.79
N GLN A 153 3.39 5.93 9.74
CA GLN A 153 3.04 5.47 8.40
C GLN A 153 2.94 3.95 8.30
N CYS A 154 3.88 3.20 8.88
CA CYS A 154 3.80 1.74 8.91
C CYS A 154 2.55 1.23 9.65
N LEU A 155 2.24 1.80 10.82
CA LEU A 155 1.03 1.46 11.57
C LEU A 155 -0.24 1.79 10.78
N PHE A 156 -0.31 2.98 10.18
CA PHE A 156 -1.44 3.35 9.33
C PHE A 156 -1.66 2.33 8.24
N PHE A 157 -0.64 2.00 7.45
CA PHE A 157 -0.80 1.08 6.33
C PHE A 157 -1.11 -0.33 6.78
N ARG A 158 -0.54 -0.81 7.89
CA ARG A 158 -0.90 -2.13 8.42
C ARG A 158 -2.38 -2.18 8.82
N GLY A 159 -2.88 -1.17 9.54
CA GLY A 159 -4.30 -1.08 9.89
C GLY A 159 -5.20 -0.91 8.66
N PHE A 160 -4.85 0.01 7.76
CA PHE A 160 -5.55 0.31 6.52
C PHE A 160 -5.68 -0.93 5.62
N PHE A 161 -4.60 -1.66 5.35
CA PHE A 161 -4.66 -2.81 4.44
C PHE A 161 -5.39 -4.01 5.07
N HIS A 162 -5.39 -4.17 6.40
CA HIS A 162 -6.28 -5.14 7.05
C HIS A 162 -7.75 -4.72 6.93
N LEU A 163 -8.07 -3.43 7.06
CA LEU A 163 -9.42 -2.90 6.81
C LEU A 163 -9.84 -3.13 5.35
N GLU A 164 -8.98 -2.86 4.39
CA GLU A 164 -9.23 -3.11 2.97
C GLU A 164 -9.53 -4.59 2.72
N LEU A 165 -8.76 -5.51 3.30
CA LEU A 165 -9.04 -6.94 3.17
C LEU A 165 -10.36 -7.33 3.86
N MET A 166 -10.57 -6.97 5.12
CA MET A 166 -11.73 -7.49 5.86
C MET A 166 -13.08 -7.00 5.34
N GLN A 167 -13.12 -5.86 4.63
CA GLN A 167 -14.32 -5.38 3.93
C GLN A 167 -14.84 -6.40 2.89
N PHE A 168 -13.96 -7.19 2.27
CA PHE A 168 -14.33 -8.18 1.25
C PHE A 168 -14.38 -9.61 1.78
N TYR A 169 -13.56 -9.95 2.77
CA TYR A 169 -13.39 -11.33 3.23
C TYR A 169 -13.94 -11.59 4.62
N GLY A 170 -14.47 -10.58 5.31
CA GLY A 170 -14.85 -10.68 6.71
C GLY A 170 -13.63 -10.74 7.63
N GLY A 171 -13.77 -11.32 8.81
CA GLY A 171 -12.66 -11.52 9.73
C GLY A 171 -11.52 -12.35 9.13
N LEU A 172 -10.28 -12.02 9.48
CA LEU A 172 -9.04 -12.58 8.92
C LEU A 172 -7.97 -12.70 10.02
N PRO A 173 -6.94 -13.56 9.83
CA PRO A 173 -5.74 -13.50 10.65
C PRO A 173 -5.13 -12.10 10.61
N TYR A 174 -4.77 -11.56 11.77
CA TYR A 174 -4.12 -10.26 11.88
C TYR A 174 -2.61 -10.45 11.94
N ILE A 175 -1.89 -10.10 10.86
CA ILE A 175 -0.44 -10.31 10.76
C ILE A 175 0.27 -9.04 11.21
N ASP A 176 0.72 -9.02 12.47
CA ASP A 176 1.38 -7.89 13.13
C ASP A 176 2.89 -8.08 13.36
N ARG A 177 3.47 -9.08 12.70
CA ARG A 177 4.90 -9.40 12.77
C ARG A 177 5.44 -9.89 11.43
N MET A 178 6.77 -9.97 11.36
CA MET A 178 7.43 -10.64 10.26
C MET A 178 7.18 -12.15 10.32
N LEU A 179 6.79 -12.70 9.17
CA LEU A 179 6.66 -14.12 8.92
C LEU A 179 7.91 -14.63 8.21
N SER A 180 8.46 -15.75 8.71
CA SER A 180 9.56 -16.44 8.01
C SER A 180 9.02 -17.15 6.76
N PRO A 181 9.77 -17.18 5.64
CA PRO A 181 9.38 -17.96 4.47
C PRO A 181 9.21 -19.46 4.73
N SER A 182 9.85 -19.99 5.77
CA SER A 182 9.78 -21.40 6.17
C SER A 182 8.77 -21.69 7.29
N GLU A 183 8.10 -20.66 7.81
CA GLU A 183 7.18 -20.82 8.92
C GLU A 183 5.83 -21.38 8.44
N GLU A 184 5.29 -22.33 9.20
CA GLU A 184 3.94 -22.83 8.99
C GLU A 184 2.90 -21.79 9.43
N LEU A 185 2.01 -21.40 8.51
CA LEU A 185 0.97 -20.39 8.77
C LEU A 185 -0.19 -21.01 9.57
N THR A 186 -0.03 -21.09 10.89
CA THR A 186 -1.03 -21.61 11.83
C THR A 186 -1.84 -20.52 12.55
N ILE A 187 -1.79 -19.29 12.04
CA ILE A 187 -2.43 -18.13 12.67
C ILE A 187 -3.95 -18.23 12.48
N PRO A 188 -4.74 -18.23 13.57
CA PRO A 188 -6.19 -18.43 13.48
C PRO A 188 -6.87 -17.25 12.79
N ARG A 189 -7.95 -17.56 12.07
CA ARG A 189 -8.87 -16.55 11.56
C ARG A 189 -9.62 -15.92 12.72
N LEU A 190 -9.57 -14.60 12.80
CA LEU A 190 -10.35 -13.82 13.77
C LEU A 190 -11.76 -13.53 13.23
N THR A 191 -12.67 -13.16 14.13
CA THR A 191 -13.96 -12.56 13.74
C THR A 191 -13.75 -11.17 13.11
N TYR A 192 -14.76 -10.64 12.42
CA TYR A 192 -14.68 -9.28 11.86
C TYR A 192 -14.37 -8.25 12.95
N LYS A 193 -15.09 -8.31 14.07
CA LYS A 193 -14.91 -7.42 15.21
C LYS A 193 -13.49 -7.49 15.78
N GLU A 194 -12.93 -8.68 15.94
CA GLU A 194 -11.56 -8.84 16.47
C GLU A 194 -10.50 -8.29 15.49
N THR A 195 -10.63 -8.57 14.18
CA THR A 195 -9.74 -8.00 13.16
C THR A 195 -9.84 -6.47 13.15
N ALA A 196 -11.06 -5.93 13.22
CA ALA A 196 -11.31 -4.49 13.24
C ALA A 196 -10.72 -3.82 14.49
N LEU A 197 -10.82 -4.41 15.67
CA LEU A 197 -10.23 -3.87 16.89
C LEU A 197 -8.70 -3.83 16.84
N LYS A 198 -8.07 -4.82 16.20
CA LYS A 198 -6.61 -4.81 15.95
C LYS A 198 -6.23 -3.69 14.98
N ALA A 199 -6.96 -3.54 13.87
CA ALA A 199 -6.76 -2.44 12.92
C ALA A 199 -6.98 -1.06 13.56
N ALA A 200 -8.00 -0.94 14.43
CA ALA A 200 -8.27 0.29 15.18
C ALA A 200 -7.09 0.70 16.05
N LYS A 201 -6.47 -0.24 16.77
CA LYS A 201 -5.29 0.05 17.60
C LYS A 201 -4.14 0.63 16.78
N ASP A 202 -3.85 0.04 15.63
CA ASP A 202 -2.81 0.53 14.73
C ASP A 202 -3.11 1.94 14.20
N LEU A 203 -4.35 2.20 13.81
CA LEU A 203 -4.79 3.51 13.33
C LEU A 203 -4.79 4.57 14.46
N GLU A 204 -5.14 4.18 15.67
CA GLU A 204 -5.08 5.05 16.85
C GLU A 204 -3.64 5.44 17.19
N GLU A 205 -2.73 4.47 17.24
CA GLU A 205 -1.31 4.74 17.48
C GLU A 205 -0.68 5.55 16.34
N SER A 206 -1.08 5.28 15.09
CA SER A 206 -0.69 6.08 13.94
C SER A 206 -1.13 7.55 14.09
N ALA A 207 -2.37 7.79 14.51
CA ALA A 207 -2.88 9.14 14.73
C ALA A 207 -2.11 9.89 15.82
N LYS A 208 -1.56 9.20 16.82
CA LYS A 208 -0.72 9.83 17.87
C LYS A 208 0.65 10.28 17.34
N LEU A 209 1.18 9.58 16.33
CA LEU A 209 2.54 9.78 15.82
C LEU A 209 2.62 10.70 14.60
N LEU A 210 1.59 10.70 13.74
CA LEU A 210 1.58 11.49 12.53
C LEU A 210 1.23 12.96 12.77
N PRO A 211 1.78 13.89 11.97
CA PRO A 211 1.39 15.29 12.05
C PRO A 211 -0.01 15.49 11.46
N ALA A 212 -0.67 16.60 11.83
CA ALA A 212 -1.88 17.03 11.15
C ALA A 212 -1.58 17.52 9.71
N SER A 213 -0.46 18.25 9.54
CA SER A 213 0.07 18.66 8.25
C SER A 213 1.57 18.40 8.19
N TRP A 214 2.03 17.76 7.11
CA TRP A 214 3.46 17.58 6.85
C TRP A 214 4.14 18.91 6.48
N ASP A 215 3.38 19.90 6.01
CA ASP A 215 3.90 21.23 5.67
C ASP A 215 3.89 22.19 6.87
N ASP A 216 3.59 21.71 8.08
CA ASP A 216 3.73 22.49 9.31
C ASP A 216 5.21 22.92 9.49
N PRO A 217 5.51 24.23 9.62
CA PRO A 217 6.88 24.71 9.84
C PRO A 217 7.58 24.10 11.07
N ALA A 218 6.83 23.62 12.07
CA ALA A 218 7.33 22.96 13.26
C ALA A 218 7.57 21.44 13.08
N PHE A 219 7.21 20.87 11.93
CA PHE A 219 7.41 19.47 11.59
C PHE A 219 8.57 19.32 10.60
N GLU A 220 9.78 19.10 11.12
CA GLU A 220 10.99 18.96 10.32
C GLU A 220 10.91 17.91 9.19
N PRO A 221 10.33 16.71 9.39
CA PRO A 221 10.36 15.64 8.39
C PRO A 221 9.73 15.99 7.04
N GLY A 222 8.83 16.99 6.98
CA GLY A 222 8.17 17.41 5.75
C GLY A 222 8.83 18.56 5.00
N LYS A 223 9.83 19.23 5.60
CA LYS A 223 10.42 20.45 5.01
C LYS A 223 11.11 20.24 3.68
N ALA A 224 11.77 19.10 3.49
CA ALA A 224 12.45 18.77 2.24
C ALA A 224 11.49 18.70 1.03
N THR A 225 10.22 18.44 1.30
CA THR A 225 9.15 18.27 0.31
C THR A 225 8.03 19.29 0.50
N LEU A 226 8.34 20.46 1.08
CA LEU A 226 7.36 21.52 1.39
C LEU A 226 6.48 21.84 0.18
N GLY A 227 5.16 21.81 0.38
CA GLY A 227 4.15 22.05 -0.66
C GLY A 227 3.89 20.87 -1.60
N ASN A 228 4.64 19.78 -1.46
CA ASN A 228 4.46 18.53 -2.22
C ASN A 228 4.04 17.35 -1.33
N ASN A 229 3.69 17.60 -0.07
CA ASN A 229 3.33 16.56 0.90
C ASN A 229 1.86 16.11 0.85
N GLY A 230 1.03 16.70 -0.01
CA GLY A 230 -0.43 16.46 -0.03
C GLY A 230 -0.89 15.02 -0.32
N VAL A 231 0.01 14.13 -0.74
CA VAL A 231 -0.26 12.69 -0.93
C VAL A 231 0.10 11.83 0.28
N ARG A 232 0.78 12.42 1.29
CA ARG A 232 1.23 11.70 2.48
C ARG A 232 0.09 11.59 3.48
N ILE A 233 -0.04 10.40 4.07
CA ILE A 233 -1.03 10.16 5.11
C ILE A 233 -0.67 10.97 6.36
N SER A 234 -1.70 11.46 7.05
CA SER A 234 -1.58 12.36 8.19
C SER A 234 -2.41 11.85 9.37
N LYS A 235 -2.34 12.54 10.50
CA LYS A 235 -3.21 12.32 11.66
C LYS A 235 -4.69 12.26 11.28
N VAL A 236 -5.12 13.15 10.39
CA VAL A 236 -6.53 13.22 9.96
C VAL A 236 -6.93 11.94 9.22
N HIS A 237 -6.06 11.42 8.34
CA HIS A 237 -6.32 10.14 7.67
C HIS A 237 -6.44 9.01 8.67
N ALA A 238 -5.51 8.91 9.62
CA ALA A 238 -5.51 7.87 10.64
C ALA A 238 -6.80 7.91 11.49
N LEU A 239 -7.25 9.09 11.92
CA LEU A 239 -8.50 9.28 12.67
C LEU A 239 -9.74 8.96 11.82
N ALA A 240 -9.77 9.38 10.54
CA ALA A 240 -10.87 9.11 9.65
C ALA A 240 -11.04 7.60 9.39
N PHE A 241 -9.94 6.90 9.10
CA PHE A 241 -9.97 5.44 8.91
C PHE A 241 -10.22 4.68 10.21
N LEU A 242 -9.74 5.17 11.36
CA LEU A 242 -10.09 4.63 12.68
C LEU A 242 -11.62 4.69 12.89
N GLY A 243 -12.21 5.86 12.67
CA GLY A 243 -13.65 6.08 12.78
C GLY A 243 -14.45 5.20 11.82
N LYS A 244 -14.06 5.15 10.54
CA LYS A 244 -14.68 4.30 9.52
C LYS A 244 -14.63 2.82 9.90
N ASN A 245 -13.46 2.33 10.31
CA ASN A 245 -13.24 0.96 10.74
C ASN A 245 -14.15 0.55 11.91
N LEU A 246 -14.20 1.39 12.96
CA LEU A 246 -15.06 1.16 14.12
C LEU A 246 -16.55 1.23 13.77
N LEU A 247 -16.94 2.17 12.90
CA LEU A 247 -18.32 2.30 12.44
C LEU A 247 -18.78 1.04 11.69
N TYR A 248 -17.94 0.51 10.80
CA TYR A 248 -18.25 -0.71 10.06
C TYR A 248 -18.38 -1.91 10.99
N ALA A 249 -17.44 -2.06 11.93
CA ALA A 249 -17.49 -3.10 12.96
C ALA A 249 -18.71 -2.99 13.88
N SER A 250 -19.26 -1.78 14.06
CA SER A 250 -20.46 -1.54 14.86
C SER A 250 -21.78 -1.88 14.17
N SER A 251 -21.76 -2.18 12.86
CA SER A 251 -22.98 -2.43 12.09
C SER A 251 -23.68 -3.74 12.49
N PRO A 252 -25.02 -3.84 12.35
CA PRO A 252 -25.79 -5.02 12.75
C PRO A 252 -25.27 -6.33 12.14
N MET A 253 -24.93 -6.32 10.84
CA MET A 253 -24.42 -7.48 10.12
C MET A 253 -23.04 -7.92 10.64
N MET A 254 -22.16 -6.95 10.92
CA MET A 254 -20.82 -7.27 11.45
C MET A 254 -20.88 -7.74 12.90
N ASN A 255 -21.82 -7.22 13.69
CA ASN A 255 -22.05 -7.67 15.06
C ASN A 255 -22.58 -9.12 15.08
N GLU A 256 -23.58 -9.44 14.28
CA GLU A 256 -24.11 -10.80 14.13
C GLU A 256 -23.05 -11.79 13.65
N SER A 257 -22.30 -11.46 12.58
CA SER A 257 -21.23 -12.33 12.07
C SER A 257 -20.08 -12.56 13.05
N SER A 258 -19.94 -11.70 14.06
CA SER A 258 -18.96 -11.82 15.14
C SER A 258 -19.51 -12.55 16.38
N GLY A 259 -20.67 -13.21 16.27
CA GLY A 259 -21.30 -13.98 17.34
C GLY A 259 -22.26 -13.17 18.23
N GLY A 260 -22.54 -11.92 17.86
CA GLY A 260 -23.53 -11.06 18.50
C GLY A 260 -24.93 -11.22 17.93
N SER A 261 -25.77 -10.21 18.13
CA SER A 261 -27.10 -10.10 17.50
C SER A 261 -27.09 -9.05 16.39
N ALA A 262 -28.07 -9.12 15.48
CA ALA A 262 -28.26 -8.15 14.39
C ALA A 262 -28.74 -6.78 14.89
N VAL A 263 -27.93 -6.12 15.73
CA VAL A 263 -28.13 -4.80 16.30
C VAL A 263 -26.81 -4.04 16.31
N TYR A 264 -26.87 -2.71 16.37
CA TYR A 264 -25.65 -1.90 16.46
C TYR A 264 -24.88 -2.16 17.77
N ASP A 265 -23.55 -2.25 17.67
CA ASP A 265 -22.69 -2.17 18.84
C ASP A 265 -22.53 -0.70 19.26
N VAL A 266 -23.33 -0.29 20.24
CA VAL A 266 -23.42 1.09 20.71
C VAL A 266 -22.07 1.64 21.20
N GLU A 267 -21.23 0.81 21.81
CA GLU A 267 -19.93 1.25 22.31
C GLU A 267 -18.94 1.51 21.18
N LEU A 268 -18.93 0.65 20.14
CA LEU A 268 -18.14 0.91 18.94
C LEU A 268 -18.65 2.13 18.17
N CYS A 269 -19.96 2.37 18.10
CA CYS A 269 -20.52 3.59 17.51
C CYS A 269 -20.00 4.85 18.23
N LYS A 270 -19.97 4.85 19.58
CA LYS A 270 -19.43 5.98 20.36
C LYS A 270 -17.96 6.21 20.08
N GLN A 271 -17.15 5.15 20.05
CA GLN A 271 -15.72 5.27 19.74
C GLN A 271 -15.48 5.79 18.32
N ALA A 272 -16.25 5.31 17.34
CA ALA A 272 -16.22 5.83 15.98
C ALA A 272 -16.55 7.32 15.93
N ALA A 273 -17.61 7.74 16.63
CA ALA A 273 -18.01 9.15 16.70
C ALA A 273 -16.92 10.04 17.32
N VAL A 274 -16.24 9.59 18.37
CA VAL A 274 -15.12 10.30 18.99
C VAL A 274 -13.96 10.48 18.01
N ALA A 275 -13.57 9.41 17.32
CA ALA A 275 -12.47 9.46 16.34
C ALA A 275 -12.79 10.43 15.17
N LEU A 276 -14.02 10.37 14.64
CA LEU A 276 -14.46 11.24 13.55
C LEU A 276 -14.60 12.71 14.01
N ALA A 277 -15.09 12.95 15.22
CA ALA A 277 -15.17 14.29 15.78
C ALA A 277 -13.78 14.92 15.95
N GLU A 278 -12.80 14.15 16.42
CA GLU A 278 -11.40 14.61 16.51
C GLU A 278 -10.82 14.88 15.11
N ALA A 279 -11.11 14.05 14.10
CA ALA A 279 -10.68 14.31 12.73
C ALA A 279 -11.22 15.65 12.19
N ILE A 280 -12.50 15.93 12.43
CA ILE A 280 -13.14 17.21 12.05
C ILE A 280 -12.50 18.38 12.79
N LYS A 281 -12.29 18.24 14.10
CA LYS A 281 -11.68 19.28 14.94
C LYS A 281 -10.27 19.62 14.46
N VAL A 282 -9.41 18.62 14.27
CA VAL A 282 -8.04 18.81 13.77
C VAL A 282 -8.06 19.48 12.39
N SER A 283 -8.98 19.08 11.51
CA SER A 283 -9.12 19.68 10.18
C SER A 283 -9.53 21.16 10.26
N ALA A 284 -10.45 21.51 11.17
CA ALA A 284 -10.87 22.89 11.39
C ALA A 284 -9.78 23.77 12.01
N GLU A 285 -8.99 23.23 12.95
CA GLU A 285 -7.91 23.98 13.62
C GLU A 285 -6.72 24.23 12.70
N THR A 286 -6.40 23.27 11.84
CA THR A 286 -5.20 23.33 10.97
C THR A 286 -5.49 23.82 9.56
N GLY A 287 -6.75 23.82 9.15
CA GLY A 287 -7.16 24.07 7.76
C GLY A 287 -6.75 22.97 6.79
N ALA A 288 -6.33 21.80 7.29
CA ALA A 288 -5.86 20.68 6.46
C ALA A 288 -6.91 20.20 5.45
N TYR A 289 -8.18 20.16 5.87
CA TYR A 289 -9.32 19.79 5.02
C TYR A 289 -10.52 20.67 5.34
N LYS A 290 -11.29 21.03 4.32
CA LYS A 290 -12.56 21.77 4.47
C LYS A 290 -13.46 21.48 3.28
N LEU A 291 -14.75 21.78 3.45
CA LEU A 291 -15.67 21.74 2.33
C LEU A 291 -15.27 22.78 1.27
N GLN A 292 -15.26 22.36 0.03
CA GLN A 292 -14.96 23.18 -1.13
C GLN A 292 -16.16 24.10 -1.39
N SER A 293 -15.90 25.34 -1.80
CA SER A 293 -17.00 26.25 -2.14
C SER A 293 -17.65 25.83 -3.46
N TRP A 294 -18.90 26.24 -3.66
CA TRP A 294 -19.60 26.09 -4.95
C TRP A 294 -18.94 26.86 -6.10
N GLU A 295 -18.01 27.77 -5.82
CA GLU A 295 -17.27 28.48 -6.87
C GLU A 295 -16.12 27.63 -7.42
N THR A 296 -15.56 26.72 -6.61
CA THR A 296 -14.35 25.95 -6.92
C THR A 296 -14.56 24.44 -6.75
N TRP A 297 -15.80 23.96 -6.70
CA TRP A 297 -16.15 22.55 -6.46
C TRP A 297 -15.54 21.58 -7.47
N THR A 298 -15.29 22.04 -8.70
CA THR A 298 -14.67 21.25 -9.77
C THR A 298 -13.22 20.87 -9.46
N ASP A 299 -12.53 21.57 -8.56
CA ASP A 299 -11.13 21.28 -8.19
C ASP A 299 -10.98 19.94 -7.45
N ASN A 300 -12.08 19.42 -6.89
CA ASN A 300 -12.13 18.09 -6.29
C ASN A 300 -12.09 16.97 -7.33
N PHE A 301 -12.43 17.28 -8.59
CA PHE A 301 -12.54 16.31 -9.66
C PHE A 301 -11.33 16.39 -10.58
N TRP A 302 -11.08 15.29 -11.27
CA TRP A 302 -10.05 15.27 -12.29
C TRP A 302 -10.53 16.04 -13.53
N VAL A 303 -9.79 17.08 -13.93
CA VAL A 303 -10.11 17.86 -15.13
C VAL A 303 -9.15 17.44 -16.24
N TRP A 304 -9.62 16.60 -17.17
CA TRP A 304 -8.84 16.27 -18.37
C TRP A 304 -8.70 17.52 -19.24
N SER A 305 -7.49 18.03 -19.39
CA SER A 305 -7.18 19.10 -20.33
C SER A 305 -5.84 18.80 -21.00
N PRO A 306 -5.72 18.91 -22.34
CA PRO A 306 -4.47 18.69 -23.07
C PRO A 306 -3.29 19.55 -22.57
N SER A 307 -3.57 20.64 -21.85
CA SER A 307 -2.59 21.58 -21.30
C SER A 307 -2.52 21.58 -19.77
N ASN A 308 -3.40 20.85 -19.08
CA ASN A 308 -3.56 20.94 -17.64
C ASN A 308 -3.55 19.54 -17.01
N ASN A 309 -2.37 19.09 -16.59
CA ASN A 309 -2.19 17.90 -15.77
C ASN A 309 -2.46 18.18 -14.27
N LEU A 310 -3.41 19.06 -13.95
CA LEU A 310 -3.73 19.36 -12.55
C LEU A 310 -4.39 18.14 -11.92
N ARG A 311 -3.78 17.68 -10.83
CA ARG A 311 -4.34 16.63 -10.00
C ARG A 311 -5.62 17.14 -9.34
N PRO A 312 -6.58 16.26 -9.00
CA PRO A 312 -7.66 16.63 -8.09
C PRO A 312 -6.98 17.08 -6.80
N GLY A 313 -7.31 18.27 -6.34
CA GLY A 313 -6.53 18.95 -5.30
C GLY A 313 -7.34 19.98 -4.51
N GLY A 314 -8.66 19.99 -4.70
CA GLY A 314 -9.57 20.73 -3.84
C GLY A 314 -9.46 20.29 -2.39
N THR A 315 -9.97 21.13 -1.51
CA THR A 315 -9.76 21.01 -0.06
C THR A 315 -10.55 19.88 0.62
N GLU A 316 -11.37 19.17 -0.17
CA GLU A 316 -12.12 17.97 0.25
C GLU A 316 -11.40 16.66 -0.07
N VAL A 317 -10.29 16.69 -0.82
CA VAL A 317 -9.61 15.46 -1.26
C VAL A 317 -8.79 14.90 -0.10
N ILE A 318 -9.39 14.02 0.70
CA ILE A 318 -8.76 13.42 1.88
C ILE A 318 -7.65 12.46 1.49
N MET A 319 -7.85 11.56 0.52
CA MET A 319 -6.85 10.58 0.08
C MET A 319 -6.62 10.69 -1.43
N ASN A 320 -5.48 11.23 -1.83
CA ASN A 320 -5.11 11.35 -3.24
C ASN A 320 -4.11 10.25 -3.63
N GLN A 321 -4.44 9.45 -4.63
CA GLN A 321 -3.51 8.41 -5.11
C GLN A 321 -2.31 9.03 -5.82
N MET A 322 -1.14 8.41 -5.65
CA MET A 322 0.02 8.70 -6.49
C MET A 322 -0.31 8.26 -7.93
N ILE A 323 -0.54 9.21 -8.83
CA ILE A 323 -0.76 8.92 -10.24
C ILE A 323 0.58 8.47 -10.82
N PHE A 324 0.72 7.16 -11.01
CA PHE A 324 1.65 6.60 -11.99
C PHE A 324 0.96 6.70 -13.36
N ASP A 325 1.40 7.67 -14.17
CA ASP A 325 1.08 7.71 -15.60
C ASP A 325 1.94 6.67 -16.33
N VAL A 326 1.54 5.41 -16.21
CA VAL A 326 1.72 4.47 -17.30
C VAL A 326 0.38 4.49 -18.00
N GLY A 327 0.33 5.22 -19.12
CA GLY A 327 -0.88 5.46 -19.90
C GLY A 327 -1.67 4.18 -20.22
N TYR A 328 -2.77 4.34 -20.94
CA TYR A 328 -3.67 3.27 -21.35
C TYR A 328 -3.02 2.24 -22.32
N THR A 329 -1.94 1.58 -21.92
CA THR A 329 -1.25 0.52 -22.65
C THR A 329 -1.54 -0.84 -22.06
#